data_AF-A0A399ZTA1-F1
#
_entry.id   AF-A0A399ZTA1-F1
#
_cell.length_a   1.000
_cell.length_b   1.000
_cell.length_c   1.000
_cell.angle_alpha   90.00
_cell.angle_beta   90.00
_cell.angle_gamma   90.00
#
_symmetry.space_group_name_H-M   'P 1'
#
loop_
_entity.id
_entity.type
_entity.pdbx_description
1 polymer ?
#
loop_
_entity_poly.entity_id
_entity_poly.type
_entity_poly.pdbx_seq_one_letter_code
_entity_poly.pdbx_strand_id
1 'polypeptide(L)'
;MKNIVGKRVHDARRKFKPPLSQEALAARLELDGWKISRGTLSKIEAGIRRVTDFEVMALARTLKVAPEWLMDKQLFESMLKKH
;
A
#
# COMPACT_ATOMS: atom_id res chain seq x y z
N MET A 1 -10.75 -10.71 7.45
CA MET A 1 -9.44 -10.15 7.88
C MET A 1 -9.09 -8.99 6.96
N LYS A 2 -8.99 -7.77 7.52
CA LYS A 2 -8.58 -6.57 6.76
C LYS A 2 -7.05 -6.54 6.65
N ASN A 3 -6.51 -6.00 5.56
CA ASN A 3 -5.06 -5.79 5.45
C ASN A 3 -4.62 -4.60 6.33
N ILE A 4 -3.38 -4.60 6.83
CA ILE A 4 -2.81 -3.52 7.64
C ILE A 4 -2.09 -2.44 6.82
N VAL A 5 -1.83 -2.69 5.53
CA VAL A 5 -1.04 -1.81 4.65
C VAL A 5 -1.84 -0.65 4.05
N GLY A 6 -3.16 -0.83 3.88
CA GLY A 6 -3.99 -0.02 2.99
C GLY A 6 -4.02 1.45 3.37
N LYS A 7 -4.08 1.73 4.69
CA LYS A 7 -4.05 3.09 5.22
C LYS A 7 -2.74 3.81 4.84
N ARG A 8 -1.60 3.13 4.99
CA ARG A 8 -0.29 3.71 4.70
C ARG A 8 -0.02 3.85 3.20
N VAL A 9 -0.55 2.96 2.36
CA VAL A 9 -0.57 3.13 0.90
C VAL A 9 -1.33 4.40 0.50
N HIS A 10 -2.55 4.57 1.01
CA HIS A 10 -3.37 5.76 0.76
C HIS A 10 -2.65 7.06 1.19
N ASP A 11 -2.05 7.04 2.38
CA ASP A 11 -1.36 8.22 2.92
C ASP A 11 -0.09 8.55 2.13
N ALA A 12 0.72 7.56 1.75
CA ALA A 12 1.89 7.76 0.91
C ALA A 12 1.50 8.28 -0.49
N ARG A 13 0.45 7.72 -1.10
CA ARG A 13 -0.05 8.17 -2.41
C ARG A 13 -0.45 9.64 -2.41
N ARG A 14 -1.17 10.08 -1.37
CA ARG A 14 -1.59 11.49 -1.20
C ARG A 14 -0.45 12.43 -0.86
N LYS A 15 0.57 11.96 -0.13
CA LYS A 15 1.76 12.74 0.22
C LYS A 15 2.81 12.78 -0.88
N PHE A 16 2.69 11.94 -1.90
CA PHE A 16 3.56 11.95 -3.08
C PHE A 16 3.56 13.35 -3.71
N LYS A 17 4.66 13.72 -4.38
CA LYS A 17 4.81 15.04 -5.02
C LYS A 17 5.05 14.84 -6.53
N PRO A 18 4.10 15.20 -7.41
CA PRO A 18 2.73 15.67 -7.09
C PRO A 18 1.84 14.55 -6.51
N PRO A 19 0.74 14.87 -5.79
CA PRO A 19 -0.18 13.86 -5.29
C PRO A 19 -0.71 12.96 -6.41
N LEU A 20 -0.73 11.65 -6.17
CA LEU A 20 -1.15 10.69 -7.18
C LEU A 20 -2.64 10.35 -7.03
N SER A 21 -3.37 10.29 -8.14
CA SER A 21 -4.65 9.57 -8.19
C SER A 21 -4.41 8.06 -8.07
N GLN A 22 -5.47 7.29 -7.81
CA GLN A 22 -5.35 5.83 -7.79
C GLN A 22 -4.99 5.30 -9.19
N GLU A 23 -5.56 5.87 -10.25
CA GLU A 23 -5.19 5.58 -11.64
C GLU A 23 -3.71 5.84 -11.91
N ALA A 24 -3.18 6.99 -11.45
CA ALA A 24 -1.78 7.35 -11.66
C ALA A 24 -0.81 6.41 -10.91
N LEU A 25 -1.16 5.99 -9.69
CA LEU A 25 -0.37 5.00 -8.96
C LEU A 25 -0.43 3.63 -9.65
N ALA A 26 -1.61 3.19 -10.09
CA ALA A 26 -1.77 1.92 -10.81
C ALA A 26 -0.92 1.88 -12.09
N ALA A 27 -0.91 2.96 -12.88
CA ALA A 27 -0.07 3.06 -14.07
C ALA A 27 1.44 3.00 -13.73
N ARG A 28 1.88 3.65 -12.64
CA ARG A 28 3.27 3.56 -12.18
C ARG A 28 3.65 2.15 -11.71
N LEU A 29 2.76 1.46 -11.00
CA LEU A 29 3.00 0.09 -10.57
C LEU A 29 3.13 -0.86 -11.76
N GLU A 30 2.36 -0.64 -12.84
CA GLU A 30 2.49 -1.41 -14.08
C GLU A 30 3.85 -1.18 -14.76
N LEU A 31 4.34 0.07 -14.81
CA LEU A 31 5.69 0.39 -15.30
C LEU A 31 6.79 -0.24 -14.44
N ASP A 32 6.52 -0.42 -13.14
CA ASP A 32 7.39 -1.08 -12.18
C ASP A 32 7.25 -2.62 -12.21
N GLY A 33 6.54 -3.18 -13.19
CA GLY A 33 6.41 -4.62 -13.43
C GLY A 33 5.27 -5.31 -12.69
N TRP A 34 4.39 -4.56 -12.01
CA TRP A 34 3.20 -5.09 -11.37
C TRP A 34 1.92 -4.50 -11.95
N LYS A 35 1.29 -5.25 -12.85
CA LYS A 35 0.02 -4.87 -13.46
C LYS A 35 -1.12 -4.96 -12.44
N ILE A 36 -1.69 -3.81 -12.09
CA ILE A 36 -2.80 -3.69 -11.14
C ILE A 36 -3.84 -2.71 -11.67
N SER A 37 -5.12 -3.02 -11.48
CA SER A 37 -6.22 -2.10 -11.81
C SER A 37 -6.46 -1.07 -10.70
N ARG A 38 -6.96 0.13 -11.05
CA ARG A 38 -7.39 1.11 -10.04
C ARG A 38 -8.41 0.54 -9.05
N GLY A 39 -9.36 -0.27 -9.52
CA GLY A 39 -10.34 -0.92 -8.64
C GLY A 39 -9.70 -1.88 -7.64
N THR A 40 -8.62 -2.55 -8.03
CA THR A 40 -7.82 -3.38 -7.13
C THR A 40 -7.09 -2.52 -6.10
N LEU A 41 -6.42 -1.45 -6.54
CA LEU A 41 -5.73 -0.53 -5.65
C LEU A 41 -6.67 0.11 -4.64
N SER A 42 -7.88 0.49 -5.06
CA SER A 42 -8.94 1.00 -4.18
C SER A 42 -9.33 0.00 -3.08
N LYS A 43 -9.47 -1.28 -3.42
CA LYS A 43 -9.75 -2.34 -2.43
C LYS A 43 -8.56 -2.57 -1.48
N ILE A 44 -7.32 -2.37 -1.93
CA ILE A 44 -6.14 -2.41 -1.05
C ILE A 44 -6.19 -1.26 -0.06
N GLU A 45 -6.38 -0.03 -0.53
CA GLU A 45 -6.46 1.17 0.32
C GLU A 45 -7.60 1.10 1.34
N ALA A 46 -8.74 0.52 0.96
CA ALA A 46 -9.89 0.30 1.84
C ALA A 46 -9.70 -0.84 2.86
N GLY A 47 -8.57 -1.55 2.83
CA GLY A 47 -8.31 -2.68 3.73
C GLY A 47 -9.02 -3.99 3.31
N ILE A 48 -9.70 -4.02 2.17
CA ILE A 48 -10.57 -5.13 1.73
C ILE A 48 -9.75 -6.25 1.09
N ARG A 49 -8.79 -5.91 0.22
CA ARG A 49 -7.93 -6.88 -0.47
C ARG A 49 -6.61 -7.03 0.28
N ARG A 50 -6.17 -8.26 0.55
CA ARG A 50 -4.82 -8.52 1.09
C ARG A 50 -3.74 -8.22 0.04
N VAL A 51 -2.53 -7.94 0.51
CA VAL A 51 -1.36 -7.80 -0.35
C VAL A 51 -0.39 -8.95 -0.08
N THR A 52 0.31 -9.41 -1.11
CA THR A 52 1.43 -10.33 -0.95
C THR A 52 2.70 -9.58 -0.56
N ASP A 53 3.73 -10.30 -0.16
CA ASP A 53 5.08 -9.76 0.08
C ASP A 53 5.65 -9.01 -1.14
N PHE A 54 5.51 -9.59 -2.34
CA PHE A 54 5.90 -8.96 -3.60
C PHE A 54 5.15 -7.64 -3.83
N GLU A 55 3.83 -7.62 -3.60
CA GLU A 55 3.01 -6.43 -3.79
C GLU A 55 3.40 -5.33 -2.78
N VAL A 56 3.75 -5.68 -1.53
CA VAL A 56 4.29 -4.73 -0.55
C VAL A 56 5.60 -4.11 -1.05
N MET A 57 6.51 -4.92 -1.58
CA MET A 57 7.79 -4.43 -2.11
C MET A 57 7.60 -3.52 -3.33
N ALA A 58 6.69 -3.88 -4.23
CA ALA A 58 6.34 -3.04 -5.38
C ALA A 58 5.77 -1.69 -4.92
N LEU A 59 4.78 -1.70 -4.02
CA LEU A 59 4.19 -0.48 -3.46
C LEU A 59 5.24 0.39 -2.77
N ALA A 60 6.11 -0.20 -1.94
CA ALA A 60 7.14 0.51 -1.19
C ALA A 60 8.10 1.24 -2.13
N ARG A 61 8.59 0.52 -3.16
CA ARG A 61 9.49 1.08 -4.17
C ARG A 61 8.83 2.23 -4.94
N THR A 62 7.63 2.02 -5.47
CA THR A 62 6.93 3.03 -6.27
C THR A 62 6.59 4.29 -5.46
N LEU A 63 6.16 4.11 -4.21
CA LEU A 63 5.78 5.20 -3.30
C LEU A 63 6.96 5.83 -2.57
N LYS A 64 8.18 5.30 -2.75
CA LYS A 64 9.43 5.77 -2.12
C LYS A 64 9.35 5.78 -0.60
N VAL A 65 8.87 4.68 -0.02
CA VAL A 65 8.77 4.47 1.43
C VAL A 65 9.39 3.13 1.81
N ALA A 66 9.74 2.94 3.07
CA ALA A 66 10.23 1.67 3.58
C ALA A 66 9.09 0.62 3.61
N PRO A 67 9.33 -0.65 3.25
CA PRO A 67 8.34 -1.73 3.36
C PRO A 67 7.78 -1.90 4.78
N GLU A 68 8.62 -1.79 5.80
CA GLU A 68 8.25 -1.86 7.23
C GLU A 68 7.36 -0.70 7.63
N TRP A 69 7.57 0.45 6.98
CA TRP A 69 6.63 1.55 7.11
C TRP A 69 5.31 1.14 6.47
N LEU A 70 5.21 0.64 5.24
CA LEU A 70 3.91 0.23 4.68
C LEU A 70 3.18 -0.83 5.52
N MET A 71 3.89 -1.77 6.14
CA MET A 71 3.31 -2.84 6.96
C MET A 71 2.76 -2.39 8.31
N ASP A 72 2.87 -1.11 8.66
CA ASP A 72 2.40 -0.57 9.94
C ASP A 72 2.88 -1.37 11.15
N LYS A 73 4.21 -1.44 11.31
CA LYS A 73 4.84 -2.14 12.44
C LYS A 73 4.20 -1.75 13.78
N GLN A 74 3.94 -0.46 14.02
CA GLN A 74 3.35 -0.02 15.28
C GLN A 74 1.93 -0.58 15.51
N LEU A 75 1.08 -0.59 14.47
CA LEU A 75 -0.23 -1.22 14.55
C LEU A 75 -0.09 -2.71 14.84
N PHE A 76 0.80 -3.41 14.14
CA PHE A 76 1.05 -4.84 14.35
C PHE A 76 1.48 -5.14 15.79
N GLU A 77 2.46 -4.41 16.32
CA GLU A 77 2.92 -4.54 17.71
C GLU A 77 1.78 -4.28 18.72
N SER A 78 0.92 -3.28 18.45
CA SER A 78 -0.23 -2.99 19.31
C SER A 78 -1.30 -4.09 19.31
N MET A 79 -1.40 -4.86 18.21
CA MET A 79 -2.31 -6.01 18.12
C MET A 79 -1.79 -7.19 18.94
N LEU A 80 -0.46 -7.39 18.99
CA LEU A 80 0.16 -8.45 19.80
C LEU A 80 0.04 -8.18 21.31
N LYS A 81 0.13 -6.92 21.74
CA LYS A 81 0.02 -6.52 23.16
C LYS A 81 -1.40 -6.60 23.74
N LYS A 82 -2.41 -6.88 22.92
CA LYS A 82 -3.83 -6.94 23.34
C LYS A 82 -4.26 -8.34 23.84
N HIS A 83 -3.30 -9.24 24.03
CA HIS A 83 -3.51 -10.56 24.60
C HIS A 83 -2.64 -10.75 25.85
#